data_AF-A0A497QLG1-F1
#
_entry.id   AF-A0A497QLG1-F1
#
_cell.length_a   1.000
_cell.length_b   1.000
_cell.length_c   1.000
_cell.angle_alpha   90.00
_cell.angle_beta   90.00
_cell.angle_gamma   90.00
#
_symmetry.space_group_name_H-M   'P 1'
#
loop_
_entity.id
_entity.type
_entity.pdbx_description
1 polymer ?
#
loop_
_entity_poly.entity_id
_entity_poly.type
_entity_poly.pdbx_seq_one_letter_code
_entity_poly.pdbx_strand_id
1 'polypeptide(L)' 'MKRFRKNNYDNYTNYQTLYQLSVISQKSWNSLRKINGLRNRIAHEYNGLNYSIAWESFVFFSEELEQIRQELEKWLKKNS' A
#
# COMPACT_ATOMS: atom_id res chain seq x y z
N MET A 1 1.79 -29.15 -3.67
CA MET A 1 2.10 -27.86 -3.04
C MET A 1 2.43 -26.85 -4.13
N LYS A 2 1.48 -25.98 -4.52
CA LYS A 2 1.73 -24.99 -5.59
C LYS A 2 2.69 -23.93 -5.04
N ARG A 3 3.96 -23.96 -5.49
CA ARG A 3 4.91 -22.86 -5.30
C ARG A 3 4.26 -21.60 -5.88
N PHE A 4 3.98 -20.61 -5.04
CA PHE A 4 3.74 -19.25 -5.52
C PHE A 4 4.98 -18.82 -6.28
N ARG A 5 4.90 -18.82 -7.61
CA ARG A 5 5.93 -18.26 -8.47
C ARG A 5 5.99 -16.78 -8.08
N LYS A 6 7.12 -16.32 -7.54
CA LYS A 6 7.34 -14.90 -7.23
C LYS A 6 7.33 -14.14 -8.54
N ASN A 7 6.14 -13.74 -8.98
CA ASN A 7 6.01 -12.75 -10.02
C ASN A 7 6.42 -11.43 -9.37
N ASN A 8 7.52 -10.84 -9.84
CA ASN A 8 7.95 -9.50 -9.46
C ASN A 8 7.01 -8.46 -10.11
N TYR A 9 5.71 -8.55 -9.85
CA TYR A 9 4.82 -7.43 -10.15
C TYR A 9 5.26 -6.26 -9.27
N ASP A 10 5.38 -5.09 -9.87
CA ASP A 10 5.65 -3.88 -9.12
C ASP A 10 4.51 -3.61 -8.10
N ASN A 11 4.80 -2.81 -7.09
CA ASN A 11 3.83 -2.53 -6.02
C ASN A 11 2.50 -1.96 -6.56
N TYR A 12 2.52 -1.14 -7.62
CA TYR A 12 1.29 -0.59 -8.20
C TYR A 12 0.43 -1.68 -8.82
N THR A 13 1.05 -2.60 -9.55
CA THR A 13 0.36 -3.76 -10.14
C THR A 13 -0.24 -4.65 -9.06
N ASN A 14 0.50 -4.94 -7.97
CA ASN A 14 -0.01 -5.74 -6.85
C ASN A 14 -1.24 -5.08 -6.20
N TYR A 15 -1.20 -3.77 -5.93
CA TYR A 15 -2.34 -3.07 -5.34
C TYR A 15 -3.56 -3.05 -6.26
N GLN A 16 -3.34 -2.92 -7.57
CA GLN A 16 -4.40 -3.01 -8.56
C GLN A 16 -5.04 -4.41 -8.54
N THR A 17 -4.25 -5.48 -8.46
CA THR A 17 -4.78 -6.84 -8.34
C THR A 17 -5.60 -7.01 -7.06
N LEU A 18 -5.13 -6.52 -5.92
CA LEU A 18 -5.89 -6.57 -4.65
C LEU A 18 -7.24 -5.85 -4.77
N TYR A 19 -7.26 -4.70 -5.45
CA TYR A 19 -8.50 -3.96 -5.70
C TYR A 19 -9.45 -4.70 -6.64
N GLN A 20 -8.93 -5.21 -7.77
CA GLN A 20 -9.73 -5.97 -8.75
C GLN A 20 -10.32 -7.26 -8.17
N LEU A 21 -9.62 -7.88 -7.22
CA LEU A 21 -10.09 -9.04 -6.48
C LEU A 21 -11.02 -8.68 -5.30
N SER A 22 -11.37 -7.40 -5.13
CA SER A 22 -12.19 -6.89 -4.03
C SER A 22 -11.65 -7.24 -2.64
N VAL A 23 -10.33 -7.40 -2.52
CA VAL A 23 -9.64 -7.63 -1.23
C VAL A 23 -9.58 -6.33 -0.43
N ILE A 24 -9.34 -5.22 -1.13
CA ILE A 24 -9.26 -3.87 -0.56
C ILE A 24 -10.21 -2.93 -1.28
N SER A 25 -10.62 -1.85 -0.62
CA SER A 25 -11.48 -0.82 -1.21
C SER A 25 -10.74 0.06 -2.22
N GLN A 26 -11.50 0.78 -3.05
CA GLN A 26 -10.97 1.81 -3.96
C GLN A 26 -10.21 2.92 -3.19
N LYS A 27 -10.66 3.25 -1.97
CA LYS A 27 -9.98 4.20 -1.08
C LYS A 27 -8.61 3.66 -0.69
N SER A 28 -8.56 2.45 -0.15
CA SER A 28 -7.33 1.75 0.23
C SER A 28 -6.35 1.58 -0.93
N TRP A 29 -6.83 1.24 -2.12
CA TRP A 29 -6.00 1.17 -3.33
C TRP A 29 -5.32 2.51 -3.63
N ASN A 30 -6.09 3.61 -3.62
CA ASN A 30 -5.55 4.95 -3.84
C ASN A 30 -4.53 5.35 -2.78
N SER A 31 -4.80 5.03 -1.51
CA SER A 31 -3.88 5.28 -0.38
C SER A 31 -2.56 4.53 -0.55
N LEU A 32 -2.59 3.23 -0.86
CA LEU A 32 -1.38 2.43 -1.09
C LEU A 32 -0.50 2.99 -2.22
N ARG A 33 -1.11 3.51 -3.28
CA ARG A 33 -0.36 4.17 -4.38
C ARG A 33 0.36 5.43 -3.90
N LYS A 34 -0.29 6.26 -3.09
CA LYS A 34 0.29 7.48 -2.52
C LYS A 34 1.42 7.16 -1.54
N ILE A 35 1.20 6.18 -0.65
CA ILE A 35 2.18 5.69 0.32
C ILE A 35 3.42 5.15 -0.41
N ASN A 36 3.24 4.36 -1.47
CA ASN A 36 4.36 3.87 -2.27
C ASN A 36 5.13 5.01 -2.96
N GLY A 37 4.43 6.06 -3.39
CA GLY A 37 5.04 7.29 -3.88
C GLY A 37 5.88 8.00 -2.80
N LEU A 38 5.36 8.14 -1.58
CA LEU A 38 6.09 8.70 -0.45
C LEU A 38 7.34 7.86 -0.11
N ARG A 39 7.20 6.54 -0.01
CA ARG A 39 8.31 5.61 0.21
C ARG A 39 9.40 5.79 -0.84
N ASN A 40 9.02 5.92 -2.11
CA ASN A 40 9.99 6.14 -3.18
C ASN A 40 10.68 7.51 -3.03
N ARG A 41 9.93 8.56 -2.67
CA ARG A 41 10.53 9.87 -2.43
C ARG A 41 11.52 9.88 -1.28
N ILE A 42 11.20 9.21 -0.18
CA ILE A 42 12.07 9.07 0.99
C ILE A 42 13.32 8.24 0.62
N ALA A 43 13.13 7.05 0.04
CA ALA A 43 14.22 6.12 -0.22
C ALA A 43 15.20 6.60 -1.29
N HIS A 44 14.74 7.41 -2.25
CA HIS A 44 15.56 7.94 -3.32
C HIS A 44 16.06 9.36 -3.06
N GLU A 45 15.73 9.95 -1.90
CA GLU A 45 16.10 11.32 -1.50
C GLU A 45 16.02 12.33 -2.66
N TYR A 46 14.96 12.27 -3.47
CA TYR A 46 14.84 13.16 -4.64
C TYR A 46 15.10 14.61 -4.21
N ASN A 47 16.09 15.23 -4.85
CA ASN A 47 16.65 16.55 -4.54
C ASN A 47 15.61 17.52 -3.94
N GLY A 48 15.75 17.80 -2.64
CA GLY A 48 14.87 18.75 -1.92
C GLY A 48 13.71 18.13 -1.14
N LEU A 49 13.82 16.87 -0.70
CA LEU A 49 12.83 16.27 0.22
C LEU A 49 12.68 17.12 1.48
N ASN A 50 11.51 17.74 1.63
CA ASN A 50 11.15 18.42 2.86
C ASN A 50 10.74 17.38 3.91
N TYR A 51 11.60 17.16 4.90
CA TYR A 51 11.39 16.17 5.96
C TYR A 51 10.12 16.43 6.79
N SER A 52 9.72 17.70 6.99
CA SER A 52 8.48 18.02 7.71
C SER A 52 7.26 17.52 6.94
N ILE A 53 7.21 17.81 5.64
CA ILE A 53 6.11 17.35 4.76
C ILE A 53 6.09 15.82 4.68
N ALA A 54 7.26 15.19 4.61
CA ALA A 54 7.37 13.74 4.59
C ALA A 54 6.85 13.10 5.91
N TRP A 55 7.20 13.71 7.04
CA TRP A 55 6.74 13.26 8.36
C TRP A 55 5.23 13.42 8.54
N GLU A 56 4.68 14.60 8.21
CA GLU A 56 3.22 14.83 8.25
C GLU A 56 2.47 13.84 7.36
N SER A 57 2.99 13.60 6.15
CA SER A 57 2.43 12.60 5.25
C SER A 57 2.48 11.20 5.85
N PHE A 58 3.59 10.83 6.50
CA PHE A 58 3.73 9.52 7.16
C PHE A 58 2.72 9.35 8.30
N VAL A 59 2.55 10.37 9.15
CA VAL A 59 1.56 10.36 10.23
C VAL A 59 0.15 10.21 9.67
N PHE A 60 -0.21 11.00 8.66
CA PHE A 60 -1.51 10.87 7.99
C PHE A 60 -1.73 9.46 7.42
N PHE A 61 -0.72 8.88 6.77
CA PHE A 61 -0.85 7.55 6.19
C PHE A 61 -0.88 6.42 7.21
N SER A 62 -0.45 6.64 8.45
CA SER A 62 -0.52 5.61 9.50
C SER A 62 -1.97 5.17 9.80
N GLU A 63 -2.91 6.12 9.80
CA GLU A 63 -4.34 5.84 9.94
C GLU A 63 -4.89 5.08 8.72
N GLU A 64 -4.46 5.45 7.51
CA GLU A 64 -4.88 4.76 6.29
C GLU A 64 -4.34 3.33 6.24
N LEU A 65 -3.13 3.09 6.71
CA LEU A 65 -2.53 1.75 6.82
C LEU A 65 -3.30 0.86 7.79
N GLU A 66 -3.78 1.40 8.91
CA GLU A 66 -4.61 0.67 9.86
C GLU A 66 -5.94 0.25 9.23
N GLN A 67 -6.58 1.12 8.44
CA GLN A 67 -7.77 0.76 7.68
C GLN A 67 -7.50 -0.36 6.67
N ILE A 68 -6.38 -0.29 5.95
CA ILE A 68 -5.96 -1.33 4.99
C ILE A 68 -5.75 -2.67 5.72
N ARG A 69 -5.08 -2.66 6.89
CA ARG A 69 -4.89 -3.86 7.73
C ARG A 69 -6.23 -4.52 8.05
N GLN A 70 -7.22 -3.74 8.46
CA GLN A 70 -8.55 -4.26 8.80
C GLN A 70 -9.28 -4.87 7.59
N GLU A 71 -9.16 -4.27 6.39
CA GLU A 71 -9.71 -4.86 5.16
C GLU A 71 -9.07 -6.22 4.84
N LEU A 72 -7.74 -6.30 4.95
CA LEU A 72 -7.00 -7.55 4.74
C LEU A 72 -7.39 -8.62 5.76
N GLU A 73 -7.53 -8.26 7.04
CA GLU A 73 -7.96 -9.20 8.08
C GLU A 73 -9.38 -9.70 7.88
N LYS A 74 -10.30 -8.82 7.49
CA LYS A 74 -11.68 -9.20 7.15
C LYS A 74 -11.70 -10.16 5.97
N TRP A 75 -10.90 -9.89 4.93
CA TRP A 75 -10.80 -10.76 3.78
C TRP A 75 -10.20 -12.13 4.14
N LEU A 76 -9.12 -12.16 4.92
CA LEU A 76 -8.49 -13.41 5.39
C LEU A 76 -9.48 -14.26 6.16
N LYS A 77 -10.18 -13.70 7.15
CA LYS A 77 -11.18 -14.42 7.95
C LYS A 77 -12.33 -15.01 7.12
N LYS A 78 -12.70 -14.35 6.02
CA LYS A 78 -13.76 -14.83 5.12
C LYS A 78 -13.30 -15.97 4.21
N ASN A 79 -11.99 -16.06 3.93
CA ASN A 79 -11.42 -16.99 2.95
C ASN A 79 -10.46 -18.02 3.57
N SER A 80 -10.39 -18.08 4.90
CA SER A 80 -9.61 -19.04 5.70
C SER A 80 -10.43 -20.24 6.13
#